data_AF-A0A1X0RT33-F1
#
_entry.id   AF-A0A1X0RT33-F1
#
_cell.length_a   1.000
_cell.length_b   1.000
_cell.length_c   1.000
_cell.angle_alpha   90.00
_cell.angle_beta   90.00
_cell.angle_gamma   90.00
#
_symmetry.space_group_name_H-M   'P 1'
#
loop_
_entity.id
_entity.type
_entity.pdbx_description
1 polymer ?
#
loop_
_entity_poly.entity_id
_entity_poly.type
_entity_poly.pdbx_seq_one_letter_code
_entity_poly.pdbx_strand_id
1 'polypeptide(L)'
;MLLREQMERVRAAEETNMDYEATIQQFRELVSTLQNDLEHLKHKEVSQQSERRTLSSQSQAMMSLNIQLQSTVMKAQAKSIDLELRKLEAQQANDRLSYIQPYLPDAFFKTENDAISCVLLFKRLVFKSELIIKHLDQNHPISERIMDTVPESLISVCEMRQRAGWLSDLSKRFVTFTMNCNPTTFIKMGQVYHDLIGTERRLTGIVDLLRTDEVNESECVTELQRMIAQLEHLSEIHLIESENNHADQFFGLTRALDLNADRMTVELTFLKQIVENAARKESTYKT
;
A
#
# COMPACT_ATOMS: atom_id res chain seq x y z
N MET A 1 -103.47 -38.64 15.63
CA MET A 1 -103.16 -37.27 16.11
C MET A 1 -101.73 -37.16 16.61
N LEU A 2 -101.27 -38.02 17.53
CA LEU A 2 -99.89 -38.02 18.04
C LEU A 2 -98.77 -38.04 16.98
N LEU A 3 -98.93 -38.83 15.91
CA LEU A 3 -97.91 -38.98 14.86
C LEU A 3 -97.68 -37.70 14.04
N ARG A 4 -98.73 -36.87 13.89
CA ARG A 4 -98.68 -35.61 13.14
C ARG A 4 -98.00 -34.50 13.95
N GLU A 5 -98.30 -34.44 15.25
CA GLU A 5 -97.68 -33.53 16.20
C GLU A 5 -96.19 -33.85 16.40
N GLN A 6 -95.81 -35.13 16.45
CA GLN A 6 -94.40 -35.54 16.47
C GLN A 6 -93.67 -35.21 15.16
N MET A 7 -94.32 -35.34 13.99
CA MET A 7 -93.75 -34.91 12.71
C MET A 7 -93.55 -33.39 12.62
N GLU A 8 -94.47 -32.59 13.14
CA GLU A 8 -94.29 -31.12 13.21
C GLU A 8 -93.16 -30.73 14.16
N ARG A 9 -93.02 -31.44 15.29
CA ARG A 9 -91.94 -31.21 16.25
C ARG A 9 -90.57 -31.62 15.69
N VAL A 10 -90.50 -32.68 14.90
CA VAL A 10 -89.30 -33.08 14.15
C VAL A 10 -88.97 -32.05 13.06
N ARG A 11 -89.95 -31.56 12.31
CA ARG A 11 -89.73 -30.48 11.32
C ARG A 11 -89.21 -29.20 11.96
N ALA A 12 -89.78 -28.78 13.08
CA ALA A 12 -89.30 -27.61 13.81
C ALA A 12 -87.86 -27.82 14.32
N ALA A 13 -87.52 -29.02 14.79
CA ALA A 13 -86.16 -29.37 15.20
C ALA A 13 -85.17 -29.40 14.01
N GLU A 14 -85.58 -29.94 12.86
CA GLU A 14 -84.81 -29.95 11.61
C GLU A 14 -84.55 -28.52 11.12
N GLU A 15 -85.55 -27.64 11.15
CA GLU A 15 -85.42 -26.22 10.80
C GLU A 15 -84.44 -25.51 11.76
N THR A 16 -84.54 -25.72 13.08
CA THR A 16 -83.56 -25.18 14.03
C THR A 16 -82.16 -25.76 13.83
N ASN A 17 -82.04 -27.03 13.43
CA ASN A 17 -80.75 -27.64 13.12
C ASN A 17 -80.12 -27.04 11.86
N MET A 18 -80.92 -26.75 10.83
CA MET A 18 -80.46 -26.06 9.63
C MET A 18 -79.95 -24.65 9.95
N ASP A 19 -80.65 -23.91 10.82
CA ASP A 19 -80.18 -22.60 11.30
C ASP A 19 -78.88 -22.70 12.10
N TYR A 20 -78.75 -23.72 12.97
CA TYR A 20 -77.50 -23.97 13.68
C TYR A 20 -76.36 -24.38 12.74
N GLU A 21 -76.60 -25.21 11.73
CA GLU A 21 -75.60 -25.56 10.72
C GLU A 21 -75.16 -24.33 9.90
N ALA A 22 -76.09 -23.48 9.50
CA ALA A 22 -75.78 -22.21 8.83
C ALA A 22 -74.91 -21.30 9.71
N THR A 23 -75.25 -21.22 11.00
CA THR A 23 -74.48 -20.43 11.99
C THR A 23 -73.08 -21.01 12.20
N ILE A 24 -72.95 -22.34 12.32
CA ILE A 24 -71.66 -23.03 12.46
C ILE A 24 -70.79 -22.80 11.21
N GLN A 25 -71.38 -22.80 10.02
CA GLN A 25 -70.68 -22.54 8.78
C GLN A 25 -70.11 -21.10 8.74
N GLN A 26 -70.91 -20.10 9.13
CA GLN A 26 -70.44 -18.72 9.27
C GLN A 26 -69.31 -18.58 10.29
N PHE A 27 -69.39 -19.27 11.42
CA PHE A 27 -68.30 -19.29 12.40
C PHE A 27 -67.02 -19.95 11.86
N ARG A 28 -67.13 -21.03 11.10
CA ARG A 28 -65.96 -21.69 10.47
C ARG A 28 -65.29 -20.77 9.46
N GLU A 29 -66.07 -20.07 8.64
CA GLU A 29 -65.56 -19.08 7.69
C GLU A 29 -64.85 -17.94 8.42
N LEU A 30 -65.47 -17.38 9.46
CA LEU A 30 -64.86 -16.33 10.28
C LEU A 30 -63.56 -16.78 10.94
N VAL A 31 -63.54 -17.98 11.53
CA VAL A 31 -62.33 -18.54 12.17
C VAL A 31 -61.23 -18.76 11.13
N SER A 32 -61.56 -19.25 9.94
CA SER A 32 -60.62 -19.38 8.83
C SER A 32 -60.05 -18.03 8.40
N THR A 33 -60.88 -16.99 8.28
CA THR A 33 -60.42 -15.62 7.99
C THR A 33 -59.49 -15.11 9.08
N LEU A 34 -59.85 -15.26 10.36
CA LEU A 34 -59.02 -14.81 11.49
C LEU A 34 -57.68 -15.57 11.58
N GLN A 35 -57.67 -16.86 11.24
CA GLN A 35 -56.43 -17.65 11.18
C GLN A 35 -55.51 -17.17 10.05
N ASN A 36 -56.06 -16.90 8.87
CA ASN A 36 -55.31 -16.32 7.76
C ASN A 36 -54.77 -14.92 8.11
N ASP A 37 -55.57 -14.08 8.76
CA ASP A 37 -55.13 -12.76 9.22
C ASP A 37 -54.01 -12.86 10.26
N LEU A 38 -54.09 -13.82 11.18
CA LEU A 38 -53.02 -14.07 12.17
C LEU A 38 -51.72 -14.55 11.51
N GLU A 39 -51.80 -15.45 10.53
CA GLU A 39 -50.62 -15.90 9.79
C GLU A 39 -49.99 -14.75 9.00
N HIS A 40 -50.82 -13.93 8.34
CA HIS A 40 -50.36 -12.76 7.61
C HIS A 40 -49.69 -11.73 8.54
N LEU A 41 -50.26 -11.49 9.72
CA LEU A 41 -49.68 -10.61 10.74
C LEU A 41 -48.34 -11.14 11.26
N LYS A 42 -48.23 -12.44 11.53
CA LYS A 42 -46.96 -13.08 11.93
C LYS A 42 -45.88 -12.94 10.85
N HIS A 43 -46.23 -13.19 9.59
CA HIS A 43 -45.29 -13.01 8.48
C HIS A 43 -44.82 -11.56 8.36
N LYS A 44 -45.73 -10.60 8.51
CA LYS A 44 -45.40 -9.17 8.50
C LYS A 44 -44.50 -8.77 9.65
N GLU A 45 -44.74 -9.30 10.86
CA GLU A 45 -43.90 -9.04 12.03
C GLU A 45 -42.48 -9.57 11.86
N VAL A 46 -42.32 -10.80 11.36
CA VAL A 46 -41.00 -11.40 11.08
C VAL A 46 -40.25 -10.61 10.01
N SER A 47 -40.94 -10.20 8.94
CA SER A 47 -40.35 -9.37 7.88
C SER A 47 -39.91 -8.01 8.42
N GLN A 48 -40.77 -7.32 9.17
CA GLN A 48 -40.42 -6.05 9.81
C GLN A 48 -39.28 -6.18 10.82
N GLN A 49 -39.20 -7.28 11.58
CA GLN A 49 -38.12 -7.50 12.52
C GLN A 49 -36.78 -7.75 11.81
N SER A 50 -36.81 -8.48 10.68
CA SER A 50 -35.64 -8.65 9.82
C SER A 50 -35.17 -7.32 9.24
N GLU A 51 -36.10 -6.52 8.70
CA GLU A 51 -35.81 -5.20 8.13
C GLU A 51 -35.28 -4.22 9.17
N ARG A 52 -35.80 -4.24 10.40
CA ARG A 52 -35.25 -3.47 11.53
C ARG A 52 -33.83 -3.88 11.88
N ARG A 53 -33.52 -5.18 11.85
CA ARG A 53 -32.16 -5.68 12.11
C ARG A 53 -31.18 -5.25 11.03
N THR A 54 -31.56 -5.31 9.75
CA THR A 54 -30.71 -4.85 8.64
C THR A 54 -30.52 -3.34 8.64
N LEU A 55 -31.57 -2.55 8.92
CA LEU A 55 -31.45 -1.11 9.11
C LEU A 55 -30.53 -0.75 10.28
N SER A 56 -30.64 -1.48 11.40
CA SER A 56 -29.77 -1.28 12.56
C SER A 56 -28.31 -1.60 12.23
N SER A 57 -28.02 -2.70 11.53
CA SER A 57 -26.66 -3.06 11.15
C SER A 57 -26.07 -2.08 10.13
N GLN A 58 -26.87 -1.63 9.16
CA GLN A 58 -26.47 -0.60 8.20
C GLN A 58 -26.20 0.75 8.88
N SER A 59 -27.01 1.13 9.86
CA SER A 59 -26.82 2.35 10.65
C SER A 59 -25.51 2.28 11.47
N GLN A 60 -25.23 1.14 12.10
CA GLN A 60 -23.95 0.92 12.81
C GLN A 60 -22.75 0.97 11.85
N ALA A 61 -22.85 0.34 10.68
CA ALA A 61 -21.80 0.39 9.65
C ALA A 61 -21.55 1.83 9.18
N MET A 62 -22.60 2.60 8.91
CA MET A 62 -22.50 4.00 8.53
C MET A 62 -21.85 4.87 9.62
N MET A 63 -22.22 4.65 10.90
CA MET A 63 -21.59 5.34 12.02
C MET A 63 -20.10 5.00 12.15
N SER A 64 -19.74 3.72 12.00
CA SER A 64 -18.34 3.29 12.04
C SER A 64 -17.51 3.92 10.91
N LEU A 65 -18.09 4.01 9.71
CA LEU A 65 -17.47 4.67 8.56
C LEU A 65 -17.29 6.17 8.81
N ASN A 66 -18.28 6.83 9.41
CA ASN A 66 -18.17 8.24 9.77
C ASN A 66 -17.03 8.48 10.78
N ILE A 67 -16.91 7.63 11.81
CA ILE A 67 -15.79 7.70 12.78
C ILE A 67 -14.45 7.49 12.07
N GLN A 68 -14.34 6.52 11.15
CA GLN A 68 -13.12 6.28 10.38
C GLN A 68 -12.75 7.48 9.49
N LEU A 69 -13.73 8.08 8.83
CA LEU A 69 -13.54 9.29 8.02
C LEU A 69 -13.05 10.45 8.89
N GLN A 70 -13.70 10.69 10.04
CA GLN A 70 -13.27 11.73 10.98
C GLN A 70 -11.84 11.46 11.48
N SER A 71 -11.50 10.23 11.86
CA SER A 71 -10.13 9.87 12.26
C SER A 71 -9.12 10.12 11.14
N THR A 72 -9.48 9.84 9.89
CA THR A 72 -8.62 10.05 8.72
C THR A 72 -8.38 11.53 8.47
N VAL A 73 -9.43 12.35 8.55
CA VAL A 73 -9.34 13.82 8.45
C VAL A 73 -8.46 14.39 9.57
N MET A 74 -8.66 13.96 10.81
CA MET A 74 -7.84 14.40 11.94
C MET A 74 -6.36 14.03 11.75
N LYS A 75 -6.07 12.80 11.31
CA LYS A 75 -4.70 12.35 11.00
C LYS A 75 -4.08 13.17 9.86
N ALA A 76 -4.85 13.48 8.82
CA ALA A 76 -4.39 14.32 7.71
C ALA A 76 -4.09 15.75 8.16
N GLN A 77 -4.95 16.33 9.02
CA GLN A 77 -4.74 17.66 9.58
C GLN A 77 -3.48 17.71 10.46
N ALA A 78 -3.28 16.72 11.34
CA ALA A 78 -2.08 16.63 12.16
C ALA A 78 -0.80 16.56 11.29
N LYS A 79 -0.79 15.68 10.26
CA LYS A 79 0.31 15.60 9.30
C LYS A 79 0.53 16.92 8.55
N SER A 80 -0.53 17.62 8.18
CA SER A 80 -0.43 18.92 7.51
C SER A 80 0.25 19.97 8.39
N ILE A 81 -0.09 20.01 9.69
CA ILE A 81 0.55 20.91 10.65
C ILE A 81 2.02 20.53 10.83
N ASP A 82 2.34 19.24 10.99
CA ASP A 82 3.72 18.76 11.10
C ASP A 82 4.57 19.13 9.87
N LEU A 83 3.98 19.06 8.66
CA LEU A 83 4.66 19.46 7.43
C LEU A 83 4.94 20.97 7.37
N GLU A 84 3.99 21.82 7.78
CA GLU A 84 4.22 23.27 7.86
C GLU A 84 5.29 23.62 8.90
N LEU A 85 5.33 22.93 10.05
CA LEU A 85 6.39 23.10 11.04
C LEU A 85 7.76 22.69 10.48
N ARG A 86 7.86 21.55 9.80
CA ARG A 86 9.09 21.10 9.13
C ARG A 86 9.54 22.06 8.03
N LYS A 87 8.59 22.64 7.30
CA LYS A 87 8.86 23.66 6.27
C LYS A 87 9.42 24.94 6.89
N LEU A 88 8.87 25.38 8.01
CA LEU A 88 9.40 26.53 8.77
C LEU A 88 10.82 26.25 9.28
N GLU A 89 11.10 25.08 9.85
CA GLU A 89 12.44 24.69 10.29
C GLU A 89 13.46 24.71 9.13
N ALA A 90 13.08 24.17 7.97
CA ALA A 90 13.91 24.19 6.77
C ALA A 90 14.17 25.62 6.27
N GLN A 91 13.14 26.48 6.29
CA GLN A 91 13.27 27.89 5.93
C GLN A 91 14.22 28.62 6.89
N GLN A 92 14.08 28.44 8.20
CA GLN A 92 14.97 29.05 9.20
C GLN A 92 16.43 28.59 9.05
N ALA A 93 16.65 27.31 8.73
CA ALA A 93 17.99 26.81 8.45
C ALA A 93 18.61 27.47 7.20
N ASN A 94 17.82 27.68 6.15
CA ASN A 94 18.24 28.38 4.94
C ASN A 94 18.50 29.87 5.20
N ASP A 95 17.63 30.55 5.94
CA ASP A 95 17.80 31.97 6.32
C ASP A 95 19.07 32.14 7.16
N ARG A 96 19.30 31.26 8.14
CA ARG A 96 20.54 31.25 8.92
C ARG A 96 21.77 31.08 8.05
N LEU A 97 21.75 30.15 7.09
CA LEU A 97 22.88 29.96 6.15
C LEU A 97 23.09 31.20 5.28
N SER A 98 22.01 31.79 4.75
CA SER A 98 22.02 33.02 3.95
C SER A 98 22.58 34.21 4.73
N TYR A 99 22.28 34.32 6.03
CA TYR A 99 22.84 35.38 6.88
C TYR A 99 24.31 35.14 7.23
N ILE A 100 24.77 33.89 7.32
CA ILE A 100 26.17 33.55 7.60
C ILE A 100 27.05 33.67 6.34
N GLN A 101 26.50 33.38 5.17
CA GLN A 101 27.23 33.31 3.90
C GLN A 101 28.07 34.58 3.59
N PRO A 102 27.59 35.83 3.83
CA PRO A 102 28.38 37.04 3.61
C PRO A 102 29.61 37.19 4.50
N TYR A 103 29.70 36.44 5.60
CA TYR A 103 30.85 36.45 6.50
C TYR A 103 31.96 35.48 6.07
N LEU A 104 31.74 34.68 5.02
CA LEU A 104 32.72 33.72 4.50
C LEU A 104 33.62 34.40 3.43
N PRO A 105 34.92 34.06 3.38
CA PRO A 105 35.82 34.59 2.35
C PRO A 105 35.42 34.16 0.93
N ASP A 106 35.64 35.02 -0.07
CA ASP A 106 35.32 34.71 -1.48
C ASP A 106 36.00 33.44 -2.00
N ALA A 107 37.18 33.09 -1.47
CA ALA A 107 37.89 31.87 -1.80
C ALA A 107 37.03 30.61 -1.51
N PHE A 108 36.27 30.63 -0.41
CA PHE A 108 35.43 29.50 0.02
C PHE A 108 34.43 29.07 -1.06
N PHE A 109 33.85 30.04 -1.78
CA PHE A 109 32.86 29.78 -2.82
C PHE A 109 33.46 29.16 -4.08
N LYS A 110 34.78 29.25 -4.26
CA LYS A 110 35.49 28.72 -5.43
C LYS A 110 36.12 27.36 -5.19
N THR A 111 36.38 26.98 -3.94
CA THR A 111 37.07 25.73 -3.59
C THR A 111 36.22 24.77 -2.77
N GLU A 112 35.69 25.20 -1.63
CA GLU A 112 35.07 24.32 -0.64
C GLU A 112 33.56 24.12 -0.86
N ASN A 113 32.88 25.09 -1.47
CA ASN A 113 31.42 25.04 -1.64
C ASN A 113 30.96 23.83 -2.47
N ASP A 114 31.63 23.55 -3.59
CA ASP A 114 31.30 22.41 -4.44
C ASP A 114 31.55 21.07 -3.74
N ALA A 115 32.60 20.98 -2.91
CA ALA A 115 32.87 19.79 -2.12
C ALA A 115 31.80 19.54 -1.05
N ILE A 116 31.32 20.60 -0.37
CA ILE A 116 30.19 20.51 0.55
C ILE A 116 28.92 20.08 -0.18
N SER A 117 28.67 20.68 -1.36
CA SER A 117 27.54 20.33 -2.22
C SER A 117 27.60 18.87 -2.67
N CYS A 118 28.79 18.33 -2.91
CA CYS A 118 29.03 16.92 -3.20
C CYS A 118 28.53 16.00 -2.07
N VAL A 119 28.91 16.28 -0.82
CA VAL A 119 28.47 15.47 0.33
C VAL A 119 26.95 15.51 0.48
N LEU A 120 26.35 16.70 0.34
CA LEU A 120 24.90 16.85 0.41
C LEU A 120 24.20 16.11 -0.75
N LEU A 121 24.80 16.08 -1.94
CA LEU A 121 24.29 15.32 -3.08
C LEU A 121 24.28 13.82 -2.75
N PHE A 122 25.38 13.24 -2.25
CA PHE A 122 25.39 11.83 -1.87
C PHE A 122 24.37 11.50 -0.77
N LYS A 123 24.21 12.37 0.23
CA LYS A 123 23.16 12.20 1.25
C LYS A 123 21.75 12.19 0.63
N ARG A 124 21.50 13.02 -0.38
CA ARG A 124 20.22 13.03 -1.11
C ARG A 124 20.04 11.78 -1.97
N LEU A 125 21.10 11.27 -2.60
CA LEU A 125 21.04 9.99 -3.33
C LEU A 125 20.67 8.85 -2.39
N VAL A 126 21.35 8.72 -1.24
CA VAL A 126 21.01 7.73 -0.19
C VAL A 126 19.54 7.85 0.19
N PHE A 127 19.08 9.05 0.57
CA PHE A 127 17.71 9.25 1.01
C PHE A 127 16.67 8.86 -0.06
N LYS A 128 16.87 9.29 -1.31
CA LYS A 128 15.94 9.01 -2.41
C LYS A 128 15.92 7.52 -2.74
N SER A 129 17.08 6.86 -2.77
CA SER A 129 17.17 5.42 -2.99
C SER A 129 16.48 4.62 -1.87
N GLU A 130 16.66 4.97 -0.60
CA GLU A 130 15.93 4.35 0.52
C GLU A 130 14.41 4.61 0.44
N LEU A 131 14.01 5.81 -0.02
CA LEU A 131 12.60 6.15 -0.21
C LEU A 131 11.95 5.27 -1.28
N ILE A 132 12.66 4.99 -2.38
CA ILE A 132 12.22 4.05 -3.43
C ILE A 132 11.99 2.66 -2.81
N ILE A 133 12.97 2.13 -2.08
CA ILE A 133 12.87 0.80 -1.43
C ILE A 133 11.65 0.75 -0.51
N LYS A 134 11.51 1.76 0.37
CA LYS A 134 10.40 1.84 1.31
C LYS A 134 9.04 1.88 0.62
N HIS A 135 8.92 2.62 -0.48
CA HIS A 135 7.67 2.68 -1.25
C HIS A 135 7.35 1.33 -1.89
N LEU A 136 8.36 0.66 -2.48
CA LEU A 136 8.20 -0.68 -3.07
C LEU A 136 7.80 -1.72 -2.02
N ASP A 137 8.44 -1.74 -0.85
CA ASP A 137 8.13 -2.68 0.24
C ASP A 137 6.70 -2.50 0.78
N GLN A 138 6.19 -1.27 0.82
CA GLN A 138 4.83 -0.96 1.28
C GLN A 138 3.75 -1.40 0.28
N ASN A 139 4.02 -1.27 -1.02
CA ASN A 139 3.05 -1.59 -2.06
C ASN A 139 3.11 -3.06 -2.52
N HIS A 140 4.29 -3.68 -2.39
CA HIS A 140 4.58 -5.04 -2.85
C HIS A 140 5.26 -5.89 -1.76
N PRO A 141 4.57 -6.20 -0.65
CA PRO A 141 5.13 -7.02 0.41
C PRO A 141 5.45 -8.44 -0.10
N ILE A 142 6.74 -8.75 -0.25
CA ILE A 142 7.24 -9.98 -0.88
C ILE A 142 6.70 -11.24 -0.17
N SER A 143 6.68 -11.24 1.17
CA SER A 143 6.20 -12.38 1.96
C SER A 143 4.75 -12.78 1.70
N GLU A 144 3.89 -11.81 1.38
CA GLU A 144 2.48 -12.04 1.06
C GLU A 144 2.33 -12.46 -0.40
N ARG A 145 3.03 -11.77 -1.31
CA ARG A 145 2.91 -11.97 -2.77
C ARG A 145 3.47 -13.30 -3.25
N ILE A 146 4.41 -13.90 -2.53
CA ILE A 146 4.97 -15.24 -2.86
C ILE A 146 3.99 -16.37 -2.52
N MET A 147 3.06 -16.16 -1.58
CA MET A 147 2.06 -17.19 -1.21
C MET A 147 0.98 -17.38 -2.29
N ASP A 148 0.80 -16.38 -3.14
CA ASP A 148 -0.18 -16.35 -4.22
C ASP A 148 0.48 -16.63 -5.59
N THR A 149 -0.28 -16.39 -6.67
CA THR A 149 0.27 -16.34 -8.03
C THR A 149 1.23 -15.16 -8.15
N VAL A 150 2.50 -15.45 -8.45
CA VAL A 150 3.53 -14.43 -8.63
C VAL A 150 3.36 -13.78 -10.02
N PRO A 151 3.07 -12.47 -10.11
CA PRO A 151 3.02 -11.79 -11.40
C PRO A 151 4.44 -11.49 -11.90
N GLU A 152 4.62 -11.44 -13.23
CA GLU A 152 5.90 -11.12 -13.86
C GLU A 152 6.42 -9.73 -13.42
N SER A 153 5.52 -8.76 -13.20
CA SER A 153 5.87 -7.42 -12.72
C SER A 153 6.57 -7.44 -11.35
N LEU A 154 6.31 -8.43 -10.49
CA LEU A 154 6.97 -8.55 -9.18
C LEU A 154 8.48 -8.79 -9.31
N ILE A 155 8.93 -9.42 -10.40
CA ILE A 155 10.36 -9.61 -10.69
C ILE A 155 11.01 -8.24 -10.95
N SER A 156 10.39 -7.41 -11.79
CA SER A 156 10.88 -6.06 -12.08
C SER A 156 10.87 -5.16 -10.84
N VAL A 157 9.85 -5.29 -9.98
CA VAL A 157 9.80 -4.59 -8.67
C VAL A 157 10.97 -5.02 -7.77
N CYS A 158 11.22 -6.33 -7.64
CA CYS A 158 12.32 -6.83 -6.82
C CYS A 158 13.69 -6.41 -7.36
N GLU A 159 13.84 -6.39 -8.68
CA GLU A 159 15.06 -5.90 -9.32
C GLU A 159 15.24 -4.38 -9.11
N MET A 160 14.18 -3.58 -9.26
CA MET A 160 14.24 -2.14 -8.97
C MET A 160 14.65 -1.88 -7.51
N ARG A 161 14.07 -2.63 -6.56
CA ARG A 161 14.43 -2.56 -5.14
C ARG A 161 15.90 -2.89 -4.91
N GLN A 162 16.40 -3.95 -5.56
CA GLN A 162 17.81 -4.34 -5.50
C GLN A 162 18.74 -3.22 -6.02
N ARG A 163 18.45 -2.66 -7.19
CA ARG A 163 19.25 -1.57 -7.79
C ARG A 163 19.23 -0.33 -6.90
N ALA A 164 18.07 0.05 -6.37
CA ALA A 164 17.96 1.17 -5.44
C ALA A 164 18.78 0.93 -4.16
N GLY A 165 18.75 -0.29 -3.61
CA GLY A 165 19.56 -0.70 -2.46
C GLY A 165 21.06 -0.55 -2.72
N TRP A 166 21.55 -1.06 -3.84
CA TRP A 166 22.95 -0.96 -4.21
C TRP A 166 23.39 0.49 -4.42
N LEU A 167 22.58 1.30 -5.11
CA LEU A 167 22.85 2.72 -5.30
C LEU A 167 22.94 3.48 -3.98
N SER A 168 22.06 3.17 -3.03
CA SER A 168 22.07 3.76 -1.68
C SER A 168 23.35 3.40 -0.93
N ASP A 169 23.71 2.11 -0.89
CA ASP A 169 24.91 1.65 -0.18
C ASP A 169 26.19 2.24 -0.77
N LEU A 170 26.28 2.28 -2.10
CA LEU A 170 27.40 2.89 -2.80
C LEU A 170 27.49 4.40 -2.51
N SER A 171 26.36 5.12 -2.54
CA SER A 171 26.31 6.54 -2.19
C SER A 171 26.70 6.79 -0.73
N LYS A 172 26.30 5.89 0.18
CA LYS A 172 26.65 5.98 1.60
C LYS A 172 28.16 5.83 1.83
N ARG A 173 28.84 4.95 1.09
CA ARG A 173 30.30 4.84 1.10
C ARG A 173 30.97 6.17 0.74
N PHE A 174 30.46 6.89 -0.25
CA PHE A 174 30.94 8.25 -0.56
C PHE A 174 30.67 9.25 0.56
N VAL A 175 29.53 9.19 1.25
CA VAL A 175 29.27 10.04 2.42
C VAL A 175 30.30 9.78 3.53
N THR A 176 30.56 8.52 3.87
CA THR A 176 31.55 8.15 4.89
C THR A 176 32.95 8.55 4.47
N PHE A 177 33.31 8.34 3.21
CA PHE A 177 34.61 8.76 2.68
C PHE A 177 34.80 10.27 2.76
N THR A 178 33.84 11.05 2.27
CA THR A 178 33.93 12.51 2.24
C THR A 178 33.93 13.16 3.63
N MET A 179 33.28 12.52 4.62
CA MET A 179 33.29 13.02 6.01
C MET A 179 34.59 12.72 6.76
N ASN A 180 35.37 11.73 6.32
CA ASN A 180 36.56 11.26 7.04
C ASN A 180 37.88 11.47 6.27
N CYS A 181 37.83 11.98 5.04
CA CYS A 181 39.02 12.23 4.24
C CYS A 181 39.74 13.52 4.68
N ASN A 182 41.00 13.67 4.25
CA ASN A 182 41.75 14.89 4.52
C ASN A 182 41.20 16.08 3.70
N PRO A 183 41.43 17.34 4.14
CA PRO A 183 40.89 18.52 3.47
C PRO A 183 41.26 18.65 1.99
N THR A 184 42.47 18.22 1.60
CA THR A 184 42.93 18.28 0.21
C THR A 184 42.14 17.33 -0.69
N THR A 185 41.85 16.12 -0.21
CA THR A 185 41.00 15.15 -0.91
C THR A 185 39.55 15.62 -0.92
N PHE A 186 39.07 16.21 0.17
CA PHE A 186 37.71 16.76 0.27
C PHE A 186 37.44 17.79 -0.83
N ILE A 187 38.31 18.79 -1.00
CA ILE A 187 38.14 19.84 -2.01
C ILE A 187 38.06 19.26 -3.43
N LYS A 188 38.82 18.19 -3.74
CA LYS A 188 38.77 17.52 -5.06
C LYS A 188 37.40 16.91 -5.38
N MET A 189 36.59 16.59 -4.36
CA MET A 189 35.23 16.06 -4.54
C MET A 189 34.28 17.08 -5.16
N GLY A 190 34.64 18.37 -5.21
CA GLY A 190 33.89 19.36 -5.97
C GLY A 190 33.76 19.03 -7.46
N GLN A 191 34.73 18.32 -8.06
CA GLN A 191 34.63 17.86 -9.45
C GLN A 191 33.57 16.76 -9.59
N VAL A 192 33.56 15.81 -8.66
CA VAL A 192 32.57 14.72 -8.58
C VAL A 192 31.15 15.26 -8.42
N TYR A 193 30.98 16.40 -7.74
CA TYR A 193 29.67 17.06 -7.66
C TYR A 193 29.13 17.37 -9.04
N HIS A 194 29.89 18.06 -9.90
CA HIS A 194 29.45 18.46 -11.24
C HIS A 194 29.13 17.26 -12.14
N ASP A 195 29.86 16.16 -12.00
CA ASP A 195 29.59 14.91 -12.73
C ASP A 195 28.27 14.23 -12.32
N LEU A 196 27.81 14.46 -11.08
CA LEU A 196 26.66 13.77 -10.48
C LEU A 196 25.39 14.62 -10.37
N ILE A 197 25.41 15.92 -10.68
CA ILE A 197 24.20 16.77 -10.70
C ILE A 197 23.11 16.14 -11.59
N GLY A 198 23.51 15.62 -12.76
CA GLY A 198 22.59 14.95 -13.69
C GLY A 198 21.99 13.66 -13.12
N THR A 199 22.79 12.89 -12.39
CA THR A 199 22.40 11.64 -11.72
C THR A 199 21.36 11.90 -10.64
N GLU A 200 21.56 12.94 -9.82
CA GLU A 200 20.57 13.33 -8.82
C GLU A 200 19.22 13.73 -9.46
N ARG A 201 19.25 14.47 -10.58
CA ARG A 201 18.03 14.86 -11.31
C ARG A 201 17.29 13.64 -11.84
N ARG A 202 17.99 12.68 -12.44
CA ARG A 202 17.38 11.43 -12.93
C ARG A 202 16.76 10.61 -11.79
N LEU A 203 17.45 10.49 -10.65
CA LEU A 203 16.90 9.82 -9.47
C LEU A 203 15.67 10.55 -8.90
N THR A 204 15.65 11.89 -8.96
CA THR A 204 14.47 12.69 -8.60
C THR A 204 13.29 12.37 -9.52
N GLY A 205 13.53 12.24 -10.83
CA GLY A 205 12.50 11.81 -11.79
C GLY A 205 11.87 10.48 -11.42
N ILE A 206 12.66 9.47 -11.01
CA ILE A 206 12.12 8.17 -10.54
C ILE A 206 11.23 8.36 -9.30
N VAL A 207 11.64 9.19 -8.34
CA VAL A 207 10.83 9.48 -7.14
C VAL A 207 9.53 10.19 -7.49
N ASP A 208 9.54 11.08 -8.50
CA ASP A 208 8.34 11.77 -8.95
C ASP A 208 7.39 10.81 -9.68
N LEU A 209 7.89 9.86 -10.48
CA LEU A 209 7.07 8.79 -11.08
C LEU A 209 6.39 7.92 -10.01
N LEU A 210 7.11 7.55 -8.94
CA LEU A 210 6.53 6.83 -7.79
C LEU A 210 5.46 7.66 -7.06
N ARG A 211 5.58 8.99 -7.09
CA ARG A 211 4.58 9.87 -6.49
C ARG A 211 3.30 9.95 -7.33
N THR A 212 3.42 9.91 -8.66
CA THR A 212 2.27 9.99 -9.59
C THR A 212 1.67 8.63 -9.93
N ASP A 213 2.27 7.52 -9.46
CA ASP A 213 1.86 6.14 -9.78
C ASP A 213 2.00 5.80 -11.28
N GLU A 214 2.95 6.47 -11.97
CA GLU A 214 3.24 6.29 -13.40
C GLU A 214 4.55 5.53 -13.62
N VAL A 215 4.89 4.62 -12.71
CA VAL A 215 6.16 3.91 -12.71
C VAL A 215 6.16 2.81 -13.76
N ASN A 216 7.18 2.83 -14.62
CA ASN A 216 7.58 1.66 -15.40
C ASN A 216 8.82 1.07 -14.75
N GLU A 217 8.68 -0.05 -14.05
CA GLU A 217 9.76 -0.65 -13.26
C GLU A 217 10.95 -1.01 -14.13
N SER A 218 10.73 -1.58 -15.32
CA SER A 218 11.80 -2.00 -16.24
C SER A 218 12.65 -0.82 -16.74
N GLU A 219 12.00 0.30 -17.06
CA GLU A 219 12.70 1.53 -17.42
C GLU A 219 13.47 2.10 -16.22
N CYS A 220 12.85 2.13 -15.04
CA CYS A 220 13.49 2.57 -13.81
C CYS A 220 14.70 1.72 -13.43
N VAL A 221 14.63 0.38 -13.60
CA VAL A 221 15.75 -0.54 -13.41
C VAL A 221 16.92 -0.15 -14.32
N THR A 222 16.64 0.09 -15.60
CA THR A 222 17.66 0.48 -16.58
C THR A 222 18.30 1.82 -16.21
N GLU A 223 17.49 2.79 -15.80
CA GLU A 223 17.97 4.09 -15.36
C GLU A 223 18.85 4.00 -14.12
N LEU A 224 18.42 3.24 -13.09
CA LEU A 224 19.20 2.99 -11.87
C LEU A 224 20.51 2.27 -12.20
N GLN A 225 20.50 1.29 -13.11
CA GLN A 225 21.72 0.58 -13.51
C GLN A 225 22.75 1.52 -14.15
N ARG A 226 22.32 2.49 -14.97
CA ARG A 226 23.22 3.51 -15.53
C ARG A 226 23.80 4.42 -14.44
N MET A 227 23.01 4.78 -13.42
CA MET A 227 23.49 5.58 -12.28
C MET A 227 24.51 4.81 -11.44
N ILE A 228 24.22 3.53 -11.17
CA ILE A 228 25.12 2.62 -10.47
C ILE A 228 26.46 2.54 -11.19
N ALA A 229 26.46 2.26 -12.50
CA ALA A 229 27.71 2.12 -13.27
C ALA A 229 28.58 3.39 -13.18
N GLN A 230 27.96 4.57 -13.21
CA GLN A 230 28.67 5.84 -13.06
C GLN A 230 29.28 5.98 -11.66
N LEU A 231 28.52 5.69 -10.59
CA LEU A 231 29.02 5.76 -9.23
C LEU A 231 30.07 4.69 -8.93
N GLU A 232 29.97 3.49 -9.53
CA GLU A 232 30.95 2.42 -9.38
C GLU A 232 32.29 2.85 -9.97
N HIS A 233 32.27 3.42 -11.18
CA HIS A 233 33.47 3.97 -11.80
C HIS A 233 34.12 5.07 -10.95
N LEU A 234 33.32 6.01 -10.43
CA LEU A 234 33.83 7.02 -9.50
C LEU A 234 34.39 6.40 -8.22
N SER A 235 33.80 5.28 -7.77
CA SER A 235 34.25 4.59 -6.56
C SER A 235 35.61 3.96 -6.74
N GLU A 236 35.86 3.38 -7.91
CA GLU A 236 37.16 2.84 -8.32
C GLU A 236 38.21 3.93 -8.44
N ILE A 237 37.86 5.18 -8.74
CA ILE A 237 38.84 6.27 -8.85
C ILE A 237 39.14 6.88 -7.47
N HIS A 238 38.11 7.07 -6.64
CA HIS A 238 38.22 7.91 -5.45
C HIS A 238 38.30 7.15 -4.12
N LEU A 239 37.88 5.88 -4.04
CA LEU A 239 37.78 5.14 -2.77
C LEU A 239 38.84 4.03 -2.59
N ILE A 240 39.87 3.94 -3.44
CA ILE A 240 40.84 2.82 -3.50
C ILE A 240 41.58 2.56 -2.17
N GLU A 241 41.85 3.59 -1.36
CA GLU A 241 42.79 3.49 -0.22
C GLU A 241 42.18 3.83 1.17
N SER A 242 40.85 3.87 1.31
CA SER A 242 40.23 4.26 2.58
C SER A 242 39.87 3.05 3.45
N GLU A 243 40.72 2.72 4.43
CA GLU A 243 40.44 1.68 5.45
C GLU A 243 39.09 1.91 6.18
N ASN A 244 38.70 3.18 6.32
CA ASN A 244 37.45 3.60 6.96
C ASN A 244 36.18 3.24 6.18
N ASN A 245 36.32 2.71 4.96
CA ASN A 245 35.21 2.34 4.07
C ASN A 245 34.82 0.85 4.16
N HIS A 246 35.62 0.01 4.82
CA HIS A 246 35.36 -1.43 4.84
C HIS A 246 34.04 -1.78 5.52
N ALA A 247 33.68 -1.09 6.61
CA ALA A 247 32.43 -1.36 7.32
C ALA A 247 31.18 -1.12 6.45
N ASP A 248 31.12 0.02 5.76
CA ASP A 248 30.00 0.32 4.85
C ASP A 248 30.01 -0.60 3.62
N GLN A 249 31.18 -1.01 3.13
CA GLN A 249 31.28 -2.01 2.07
C GLN A 249 30.74 -3.37 2.51
N PHE A 250 31.12 -3.88 3.68
CA PHE A 250 30.60 -5.14 4.22
C PHE A 250 29.10 -5.08 4.48
N PHE A 251 28.62 -3.97 5.03
CA PHE A 251 27.19 -3.74 5.22
C PHE A 251 26.44 -3.78 3.88
N GLY A 252 26.92 -3.02 2.89
CA GLY A 252 26.32 -2.99 1.56
C GLY A 252 26.31 -4.36 0.86
N LEU A 253 27.40 -5.13 0.97
CA LEU A 253 27.46 -6.49 0.43
C LEU A 253 26.48 -7.44 1.14
N THR A 254 26.36 -7.34 2.46
CA THR A 254 25.41 -8.16 3.24
C THR A 254 23.96 -7.81 2.88
N ARG A 255 23.64 -6.52 2.76
CA ARG A 255 22.31 -6.07 2.33
C ARG A 255 22.02 -6.46 0.89
N ALA A 256 23.02 -6.36 0.00
CA ALA A 256 22.88 -6.82 -1.37
C ALA A 256 22.57 -8.32 -1.42
N LEU A 257 23.19 -9.15 -0.57
CA LEU A 257 22.89 -10.58 -0.48
C LEU A 257 21.42 -10.82 -0.10
N ASP A 258 20.90 -10.10 0.89
CA ASP A 258 19.50 -10.19 1.33
C ASP A 258 18.52 -9.80 0.20
N LEU A 259 18.74 -8.64 -0.43
CA LEU A 259 17.93 -8.17 -1.55
C LEU A 259 17.98 -9.12 -2.77
N ASN A 260 19.14 -9.73 -3.03
CA ASN A 260 19.32 -10.76 -4.05
C ASN A 260 18.55 -12.04 -3.72
N ALA A 261 18.57 -12.48 -2.46
CA ALA A 261 17.89 -13.70 -2.03
C ALA A 261 16.36 -13.57 -2.19
N ASP A 262 15.80 -12.43 -1.82
CA ASP A 262 14.39 -12.12 -2.06
C ASP A 262 14.04 -12.17 -3.56
N ARG A 263 14.86 -11.53 -4.41
CA ARG A 263 14.69 -11.55 -5.87
C ARG A 263 14.74 -12.98 -6.42
N MET A 264 15.76 -13.75 -6.03
CA MET A 264 15.91 -15.16 -6.44
C MET A 264 14.69 -15.98 -6.01
N THR A 265 14.15 -15.74 -4.82
CA THR A 265 12.96 -16.43 -4.33
C THR A 265 11.76 -16.15 -5.22
N VAL A 266 11.53 -14.89 -5.60
CA VAL A 266 10.46 -14.50 -6.51
C VAL A 266 10.65 -15.10 -7.91
N GLU A 267 11.85 -15.01 -8.48
CA GLU A 267 12.17 -15.57 -9.80
C GLU A 267 11.97 -17.09 -9.84
N LEU A 268 12.47 -17.82 -8.84
CA LEU A 268 12.31 -19.29 -8.76
C LEU A 268 10.85 -19.69 -8.56
N THR A 269 10.09 -18.95 -7.76
CA THR A 269 8.65 -19.21 -7.56
C THR A 269 7.87 -18.99 -8.84
N PHE A 270 8.16 -17.90 -9.57
CA PHE A 270 7.57 -17.62 -10.87
C PHE A 270 7.91 -18.69 -11.91
N LEU A 271 9.18 -19.13 -11.98
CA LEU A 271 9.60 -20.21 -12.87
C LEU A 271 8.89 -21.52 -12.55
N LYS A 272 8.77 -21.88 -11.27
CA LYS A 272 8.02 -23.06 -10.82
C LYS A 272 6.57 -23.00 -11.31
N GLN A 273 5.92 -21.84 -11.16
CA GLN A 273 4.54 -21.64 -11.60
C GLN A 273 4.38 -21.81 -13.12
N ILE A 274 5.32 -21.27 -13.91
CA ILE A 274 5.31 -21.45 -15.38
C ILE A 274 5.44 -22.93 -15.74
N VAL A 275 6.37 -23.64 -15.11
CA VAL A 275 6.60 -25.07 -15.37
C VAL A 275 5.38 -25.91 -15.02
N GLU A 276 4.75 -25.67 -13.86
CA GLU A 276 3.52 -26.36 -13.46
C GLU A 276 2.36 -26.10 -14.44
N ASN A 277 2.21 -24.85 -14.91
CA ASN A 277 1.20 -24.49 -15.89
C ASN A 277 1.45 -25.15 -17.26
N ALA A 278 2.71 -25.25 -17.70
CA ALA A 278 3.09 -25.94 -18.92
C ALA A 278 2.80 -27.45 -18.83
N ALA A 279 3.17 -28.08 -17.71
CA ALA A 279 2.91 -29.50 -17.46
C ALA A 279 1.40 -29.82 -17.44
N ARG A 280 0.57 -28.96 -16.83
CA ARG A 280 -0.90 -29.09 -16.86
C ARG A 280 -1.45 -29.00 -18.28
N LYS A 281 -0.98 -28.05 -19.09
CA LYS A 281 -1.40 -27.93 -20.49
C LYS A 281 -1.07 -29.20 -21.28
N GLU A 282 0.14 -29.75 -21.17
CA GLU A 282 0.51 -31.01 -21.84
C GLU A 282 -0.35 -32.21 -21.41
N SER A 283 -0.73 -32.29 -20.14
CA SER A 283 -1.63 -33.35 -19.66
C SER A 283 -3.04 -33.25 -20.23
N THR A 284 -3.49 -32.04 -20.57
CA THR A 284 -4.83 -31.79 -21.12
C THR A 284 -4.92 -32.20 -22.60
N TYR A 285 -3.82 -32.07 -23.36
CA TYR A 285 -3.76 -32.48 -24.78
C TYR A 285 -3.57 -34.00 -25.00
N LYS A 286 -3.30 -34.76 -23.94
CA LYS A 286 -3.12 -36.24 -23.99
C LYS A 286 -4.38 -37.03 -23.62
N THR A 287 -5.49 -36.35 -23.39
CA THR A 287 -6.85 -36.90 -23.17
C THR A 287 -7.74 -36.52 -24.34
#